data_AF-A0A7L4YT26-F1
#
_entry.id   AF-A0A7L4YT26-F1
#
_cell.length_a   1.000
_cell.length_b   1.000
_cell.length_c   1.000
_cell.angle_alpha   90.00
_cell.angle_beta   90.00
_cell.angle_gamma   90.00
#
_symmetry.space_group_name_H-M   'P 1'
#
loop_
_entity.id
_entity.type
_entity.pdbx_description
1 polymer ?
#
loop_
_entity_poly.entity_id
_entity_poly.type
_entity_poly.pdbx_seq_one_letter_code
_entity_poly.pdbx_strand_id
1 'polypeptide(L)'
;MPIWALTELLELGQLSRLYSGLRNDLATEIATAFGVPTKRLMASWIATVNYVRNIAAHHARLFNRKLVISPKRPKPGQVPLLDHLGQLGAPKQFGSYNALAVMAYLLKTAAPTANWPDRVASHLRQFPRNTALDVGSMGVAEGWLDEPLWRPRVSK
;
A
#
# COMPACT_ATOMS: atom_id res chain seq x y z
N MET A 1 -22.62 21.49 -4.84
CA MET A 1 -21.61 20.84 -5.71
C MET A 1 -21.80 19.34 -5.59
N PRO A 2 -21.94 18.60 -6.70
CA PRO A 2 -22.09 17.15 -6.64
C PRO A 2 -20.77 16.50 -6.17
N ILE A 3 -20.86 15.33 -5.53
CA ILE A 3 -19.70 14.66 -4.92
C ILE A 3 -18.60 14.35 -5.94
N TRP A 4 -18.96 14.01 -7.18
CA TRP A 4 -18.00 13.72 -8.25
C TRP A 4 -17.15 14.96 -8.60
N ALA A 5 -17.77 16.15 -8.69
CA ALA A 5 -17.07 17.39 -8.98
C ALA A 5 -16.20 17.84 -7.79
N LEU A 6 -16.66 17.58 -6.56
CA LEU A 6 -15.86 17.85 -5.37
C LEU A 6 -14.59 16.98 -5.36
N THR A 7 -14.71 15.69 -5.68
CA THR A 7 -13.56 14.76 -5.67
C THR A 7 -12.48 15.10 -6.68
N GLU A 8 -12.78 15.86 -7.74
CA GLU A 8 -11.77 16.36 -8.69
C GLU A 8 -10.90 17.48 -8.09
N LEU A 9 -11.42 18.19 -7.09
CA LEU A 9 -10.73 19.30 -6.41
C LEU A 9 -10.05 18.87 -5.12
N LEU A 10 -10.44 17.73 -4.54
CA LEU A 10 -9.90 17.27 -3.27
C LEU A 10 -8.45 16.79 -3.42
N GLU A 11 -7.58 17.28 -2.54
CA GLU A 11 -6.31 16.64 -2.32
C GLU A 11 -6.49 15.28 -1.62
N LEU A 12 -5.53 14.37 -1.80
CA LEU A 12 -5.58 13.04 -1.18
C LEU A 12 -5.73 13.08 0.35
N GLY A 13 -5.16 14.11 1.00
CA GLY A 13 -5.33 14.34 2.44
C GLY A 13 -6.76 14.69 2.83
N GLN A 14 -7.47 15.46 2.00
CA GLN A 14 -8.87 15.77 2.21
C GLN A 14 -9.76 14.55 1.95
N LEU A 15 -9.47 13.76 0.91
CA LEU A 15 -10.15 12.49 0.67
C LEU A 15 -9.98 11.52 1.85
N SER A 16 -8.79 11.44 2.42
CA SER A 16 -8.51 10.64 3.63
C SER A 16 -9.37 11.06 4.83
N ARG A 17 -9.60 12.37 5.01
CA ARG A 17 -10.46 12.92 6.07
C ARG A 17 -11.93 12.62 5.79
N LEU A 18 -12.38 12.83 4.56
CA LEU A 18 -13.74 12.54 4.12
C LEU A 18 -14.10 11.07 4.39
N TYR A 19 -13.27 10.14 3.92
CA TYR A 19 -13.47 8.71 4.15
C TYR A 19 -13.54 8.35 5.63
N SER A 20 -12.68 8.96 6.46
CA SER A 20 -12.68 8.72 7.91
C SER A 20 -13.97 9.18 8.58
N GLY A 21 -14.58 10.26 8.08
CA GLY A 21 -15.84 10.82 8.57
C GLY A 21 -17.11 10.10 8.11
N LEU A 22 -17.02 9.20 7.11
CA LEU A 22 -18.18 8.44 6.63
C LEU A 22 -18.78 7.54 7.71
N ARG A 23 -20.10 7.28 7.62
CA ARG A 23 -20.77 6.27 8.45
C ARG A 23 -20.14 4.89 8.21
N ASN A 24 -20.15 4.03 9.23
CA ASN A 24 -19.39 2.80 9.21
C ASN A 24 -19.82 1.82 8.10
N ASP A 25 -21.12 1.72 7.85
CA ASP A 25 -21.71 0.94 6.76
C ASP A 25 -21.20 1.41 5.38
N LEU A 26 -21.35 2.69 5.06
CA LEU A 26 -20.93 3.27 3.76
C LEU A 26 -19.42 3.15 3.55
N ALA A 27 -18.64 3.45 4.58
CA ALA A 27 -17.19 3.34 4.48
C ALA A 27 -16.74 1.87 4.31
N THR A 28 -17.43 0.94 4.97
CA THR A 28 -17.14 -0.49 4.84
C THR A 28 -17.55 -1.00 3.46
N GLU A 29 -18.66 -0.54 2.89
CA GLU A 29 -19.05 -0.84 1.51
C GLU A 29 -17.97 -0.40 0.50
N ILE A 30 -17.44 0.81 0.66
CA ILE A 30 -16.30 1.27 -0.16
C ILE A 30 -15.06 0.40 0.09
N ALA A 31 -14.77 0.04 1.35
CA ALA A 31 -13.63 -0.82 1.67
C ALA A 31 -13.74 -2.19 0.99
N THR A 32 -14.93 -2.82 1.05
CA THR A 32 -15.15 -4.15 0.49
C THR A 32 -15.10 -4.15 -1.04
N ALA A 33 -15.48 -3.05 -1.70
CA ALA A 33 -15.26 -2.88 -3.15
C ALA A 33 -13.77 -2.95 -3.54
N PHE A 34 -12.86 -2.60 -2.62
CA PHE A 34 -11.41 -2.76 -2.77
C PHE A 34 -10.89 -4.09 -2.21
N GLY A 35 -11.77 -5.01 -1.80
CA GLY A 35 -11.38 -6.24 -1.11
C GLY A 35 -10.77 -6.00 0.28
N VAL A 36 -11.10 -4.87 0.92
CA VAL A 36 -10.62 -4.53 2.26
C VAL A 36 -11.73 -4.80 3.28
N PRO A 37 -11.53 -5.66 4.28
CA PRO A 37 -12.61 -6.20 5.12
C PRO A 37 -13.30 -5.17 6.04
N THR A 38 -12.66 -4.03 6.34
CA THR A 38 -13.21 -3.08 7.34
C THR A 38 -12.87 -1.64 7.01
N LYS A 39 -13.75 -0.71 7.38
CA LYS A 39 -13.48 0.74 7.41
C LYS A 39 -12.13 1.06 8.07
N ARG A 40 -11.88 0.47 9.24
CA ARG A 40 -10.68 0.74 10.05
C ARG A 40 -9.39 0.39 9.31
N LEU A 41 -9.39 -0.70 8.55
CA LEU A 41 -8.22 -1.13 7.78
C LEU A 41 -8.01 -0.21 6.58
N MET A 42 -9.07 0.06 5.80
CA MET A 42 -9.04 0.97 4.65
C MET A 42 -8.61 2.39 5.04
N ALA A 43 -9.15 2.95 6.13
CA ALA A 43 -8.76 4.26 6.64
C ALA A 43 -7.25 4.32 7.00
N SER A 44 -6.73 3.25 7.61
CA SER A 44 -5.29 3.14 7.91
C SER A 44 -4.44 3.11 6.64
N TRP A 45 -4.92 2.44 5.59
CA TRP A 45 -4.22 2.33 4.32
C TRP A 45 -4.23 3.66 3.56
N ILE A 46 -5.38 4.31 3.42
CA ILE A 46 -5.49 5.63 2.79
C ILE A 46 -4.58 6.65 3.51
N ALA A 47 -4.58 6.67 4.85
CA ALA A 47 -3.70 7.54 5.62
C ALA A 47 -2.20 7.26 5.35
N THR A 48 -1.83 5.99 5.21
CA THR A 48 -0.47 5.58 4.85
C THR A 48 -0.09 6.03 3.44
N VAL A 49 -0.98 5.84 2.46
CA VAL A 49 -0.75 6.27 1.07
C VAL A 49 -0.56 7.79 1.00
N ASN A 50 -1.41 8.55 1.69
CA ASN A 50 -1.27 10.00 1.79
C ASN A 50 0.07 10.42 2.41
N TYR A 51 0.49 9.75 3.49
CA TYR A 51 1.79 10.01 4.13
C TYR A 51 2.97 9.74 3.19
N VAL A 52 2.97 8.59 2.51
CA VAL A 52 4.03 8.22 1.56
C VAL A 52 4.05 9.14 0.34
N ARG A 53 2.88 9.52 -0.18
CA ARG A 53 2.77 10.51 -1.27
C ARG A 53 3.40 11.84 -0.86
N ASN A 54 3.16 12.31 0.37
CA ASN A 54 3.72 13.58 0.83
C ASN A 54 5.24 13.51 0.99
N ILE A 55 5.79 12.40 1.52
CA ILE A 55 7.24 12.18 1.54
C ILE A 55 7.82 12.30 0.11
N ALA A 56 7.20 11.62 -0.85
CA ALA A 56 7.65 11.65 -2.25
C ALA A 56 7.53 13.05 -2.88
N ALA A 57 6.44 13.77 -2.63
CA ALA A 57 6.22 15.13 -3.13
C ALA A 57 7.21 16.15 -2.55
N HIS A 58 7.74 15.90 -1.35
CA HIS A 58 8.81 16.70 -0.74
C HIS A 58 10.21 16.18 -1.10
N HIS A 59 10.33 15.26 -2.07
CA HIS A 59 11.59 14.63 -2.48
C HIS A 59 12.38 14.02 -1.31
N ALA A 60 11.70 13.64 -0.24
CA ALA A 60 12.31 13.08 0.95
C ALA A 60 12.59 11.58 0.78
N ARG A 61 13.60 11.08 1.50
CA ARG A 61 14.03 9.69 1.42
C ARG A 61 12.96 8.73 1.98
N LEU A 62 12.43 7.85 1.13
CA LEU A 62 11.50 6.78 1.53
C LEU A 62 12.21 5.47 1.90
N PHE A 63 13.38 5.19 1.30
CA PHE A 63 14.16 3.99 1.63
C PHE A 63 14.79 4.11 3.02
N ASN A 64 14.93 2.98 3.72
CA ASN A 64 15.52 2.92 5.07
C ASN A 64 14.89 3.96 6.03
N ARG A 65 13.55 4.07 5.98
CA ARG A 65 12.76 4.99 6.81
C ARG A 65 11.71 4.21 7.60
N LYS A 66 11.69 4.44 8.91
CA LYS A 66 10.55 4.03 9.74
C LYS A 66 9.38 4.96 9.46
N LEU A 67 8.29 4.43 8.91
CA LEU A 67 7.10 5.23 8.64
C LEU A 67 6.39 5.53 9.96
N VAL A 68 6.20 6.82 10.25
CA VAL A 68 5.39 7.26 11.41
C VAL A 68 3.95 6.80 11.25
N ILE A 69 3.42 6.91 10.03
CA ILE A 69 2.11 6.37 9.65
C ILE A 69 2.38 5.11 8.81
N SER A 70 2.26 3.96 9.46
CA SER A 70 2.41 2.64 8.83
C SER A 70 1.04 1.99 8.60
N PRO A 71 0.87 1.16 7.55
CA PRO A 71 -0.39 0.52 7.30
C PRO A 71 -0.65 -0.59 8.33
N LYS A 72 -1.88 -0.66 8.84
CA LYS A 72 -2.32 -1.81 9.65
C LYS A 72 -2.26 -3.09 8.81
N ARG A 73 -1.79 -4.17 9.42
CA ARG A 73 -1.77 -5.49 8.80
C ARG A 73 -3.15 -6.16 8.96
N PRO A 74 -3.68 -6.79 7.89
CA PRO A 74 -4.87 -7.64 8.01
C PRO A 74 -4.59 -8.83 8.94
N LYS A 75 -5.64 -9.42 9.52
CA LYS A 75 -5.50 -10.73 10.18
C LYS A 75 -5.22 -11.79 9.10
N PRO A 76 -4.54 -12.90 9.45
CA PRO A 76 -4.29 -13.98 8.51
C PRO A 76 -5.56 -14.42 7.77
N GLY A 77 -5.46 -14.57 6.45
CA GLY A 77 -6.55 -15.01 5.58
C GLY A 77 -7.58 -13.95 5.23
N GLN A 78 -7.57 -12.77 5.88
CA GLN A 78 -8.53 -11.70 5.54
C GLN A 78 -8.22 -11.03 4.21
N VAL A 79 -6.94 -10.93 3.85
CA VAL A 79 -6.48 -10.38 2.57
C VAL A 79 -5.32 -11.25 2.08
N PRO A 80 -5.60 -12.39 1.40
CA PRO A 80 -4.60 -13.40 1.08
C PRO A 80 -3.36 -12.86 0.35
N LEU A 81 -3.53 -11.88 -0.54
CA LEU A 81 -2.42 -11.25 -1.27
C LEU A 81 -1.45 -10.45 -0.38
N LEU A 82 -1.83 -10.16 0.86
CA LEU A 82 -1.04 -9.41 1.84
C LEU A 82 -0.70 -10.23 3.09
N ASP A 83 -1.02 -11.53 3.12
CA ASP A 83 -0.78 -12.38 4.29
C ASP A 83 0.71 -12.50 4.64
N HIS A 84 1.59 -12.40 3.64
CA HIS A 84 3.05 -12.39 3.85
C HIS A 84 3.49 -11.27 4.81
N LEU A 85 2.78 -10.13 4.85
CA LEU A 85 3.07 -9.04 5.79
C LEU A 85 2.88 -9.45 7.26
N GLY A 86 2.01 -10.43 7.53
CA GLY A 86 1.64 -10.90 8.86
C GLY A 86 2.45 -12.10 9.37
N GLN A 87 3.31 -12.70 8.53
CA GLN A 87 4.05 -13.91 8.88
C GLN A 87 5.01 -13.72 10.06
N LEU A 88 5.22 -14.79 10.82
CA LEU A 88 6.22 -14.82 11.90
C LEU A 88 7.61 -14.58 11.28
N GLY A 89 8.36 -13.61 11.81
CA GLY A 89 9.67 -13.24 11.25
C GLY A 89 9.62 -12.17 10.15
N ALA A 90 8.43 -11.73 9.72
CA ALA A 90 8.29 -10.60 8.80
C ALA A 90 9.03 -9.37 9.35
N PRO A 91 9.87 -8.70 8.56
CA PRO A 91 10.57 -7.50 8.98
C PRO A 91 9.59 -6.50 9.62
N LYS A 92 9.83 -6.21 10.90
CA LYS A 92 9.12 -5.15 11.64
C LYS A 92 9.81 -3.80 11.49
N GLN A 93 11.04 -3.82 10.97
CA GLN A 93 11.91 -2.67 10.80
C GLN A 93 11.73 -2.14 9.37
N PHE A 94 11.56 -0.82 9.25
CA PHE A 94 11.34 -0.07 8.01
C PHE A 94 10.01 -0.38 7.30
N GLY A 95 9.17 0.64 7.16
CA GLY A 95 7.76 0.48 6.74
C GLY A 95 7.52 0.62 5.24
N SER A 96 8.57 0.91 4.47
CA SER A 96 8.51 1.30 3.06
C SER A 96 7.86 0.20 2.22
N TYR A 97 8.30 -1.06 2.36
CA TYR A 97 7.70 -2.17 1.63
C TYR A 97 6.22 -2.38 1.98
N ASN A 98 5.84 -2.34 3.26
CA ASN A 98 4.44 -2.54 3.66
C ASN A 98 3.51 -1.52 3.01
N ALA A 99 3.96 -0.27 2.88
CA ALA A 99 3.21 0.76 2.17
C ALA A 99 3.13 0.48 0.66
N LEU A 100 4.25 0.08 0.03
CA LEU A 100 4.26 -0.29 -1.40
C LEU A 100 3.34 -1.49 -1.69
N ALA A 101 3.33 -2.51 -0.84
CA ALA A 101 2.46 -3.68 -0.98
C ALA A 101 0.98 -3.30 -0.86
N VAL A 102 0.61 -2.46 0.11
CA VAL A 102 -0.75 -1.93 0.25
C VAL A 102 -1.14 -1.06 -0.95
N MET A 103 -0.23 -0.23 -1.47
CA MET A 103 -0.47 0.55 -2.68
C MET A 103 -0.70 -0.36 -3.90
N ALA A 104 0.15 -1.38 -4.08
CA ALA A 104 -0.01 -2.36 -5.16
C ALA A 104 -1.38 -3.05 -5.08
N TYR A 105 -1.80 -3.43 -3.87
CA TYR A 105 -3.10 -4.05 -3.62
C TYR A 105 -4.27 -3.13 -3.99
N LEU A 106 -4.28 -1.89 -3.50
CA LEU A 106 -5.36 -0.92 -3.77
C LEU A 106 -5.47 -0.56 -5.25
N LEU A 107 -4.32 -0.42 -5.94
CA LEU A 107 -4.28 -0.16 -7.37
C LEU A 107 -4.88 -1.29 -8.20
N LYS A 108 -5.02 -2.51 -7.65
CA LYS A 108 -5.67 -3.59 -8.39
C LYS A 108 -7.12 -3.29 -8.74
N THR A 109 -7.80 -2.53 -7.88
CA THR A 109 -9.17 -2.06 -8.08
C THR A 109 -9.20 -0.65 -8.68
N ALA A 110 -8.39 0.28 -8.17
CA ALA A 110 -8.42 1.67 -8.62
C ALA A 110 -7.85 1.91 -10.02
N ALA A 111 -6.86 1.11 -10.44
CA ALA A 111 -6.22 1.24 -11.74
C ALA A 111 -5.85 -0.15 -12.30
N PRO A 112 -6.84 -0.97 -12.70
CA PRO A 112 -6.61 -2.38 -13.05
C PRO A 112 -5.64 -2.61 -14.21
N THR A 113 -5.51 -1.64 -15.10
CA THR A 113 -4.61 -1.64 -16.27
C THR A 113 -3.22 -1.08 -15.96
N ALA A 114 -2.98 -0.57 -14.76
CA ALA A 114 -1.68 -0.01 -14.38
C ALA A 114 -0.65 -1.13 -14.16
N ASN A 115 0.48 -1.02 -14.85
CA ASN A 115 1.66 -1.87 -14.64
C ASN A 115 2.53 -1.42 -13.45
N TRP A 116 1.98 -0.60 -12.54
CA TRP A 116 2.73 -0.02 -11.43
C TRP A 116 3.35 -1.09 -10.51
N PRO A 117 2.63 -2.15 -10.09
CA PRO A 117 3.23 -3.20 -9.26
C PRO A 117 4.42 -3.87 -9.94
N ASP A 118 4.33 -4.15 -11.25
CA ASP A 118 5.40 -4.79 -12.02
C ASP A 118 6.64 -3.91 -12.11
N ARG A 119 6.45 -2.60 -12.33
CA ARG A 119 7.54 -1.62 -12.34
C ARG A 119 8.21 -1.51 -10.98
N VAL A 120 7.43 -1.45 -9.89
CA VAL A 120 7.97 -1.40 -8.53
C VAL A 120 8.77 -2.66 -8.20
N ALA A 121 8.22 -3.84 -8.48
CA ALA A 121 8.93 -5.10 -8.28
C ALA A 121 10.24 -5.16 -9.08
N SER A 122 10.21 -4.72 -10.35
CA SER A 122 11.40 -4.65 -11.21
C SER A 122 12.47 -3.71 -10.64
N HIS A 123 12.07 -2.53 -10.14
CA HIS A 123 12.99 -1.60 -9.50
C HIS A 123 13.56 -2.15 -8.18
N LEU A 124 12.75 -2.80 -7.35
CA LEU A 124 13.20 -3.41 -6.09
C LEU A 124 14.15 -4.60 -6.33
N ARG A 125 13.97 -5.36 -7.42
CA ARG A 125 14.91 -6.44 -7.81
C ARG A 125 16.27 -5.90 -8.24
N GLN A 126 16.31 -4.71 -8.83
CA GLN A 126 17.55 -4.02 -9.24
C GLN A 126 18.20 -3.24 -8.08
N PHE A 127 17.68 -3.34 -6.85
CA PHE A 127 18.22 -2.61 -5.72
C PHE A 127 19.68 -3.01 -5.46
N PRO A 128 20.59 -2.06 -5.20
CA PRO A 128 22.00 -2.35 -4.98
C PRO A 128 22.18 -3.39 -3.87
N ARG A 129 23.07 -4.36 -4.10
CA ARG A 129 23.48 -5.35 -3.10
C ARG A 129 24.96 -5.14 -2.79
N ASN A 130 25.24 -4.75 -1.56
CA ASN A 130 26.59 -4.68 -1.01
C ASN A 130 26.57 -5.10 0.47
N THR A 131 27.73 -5.14 1.11
CA THR A 131 27.88 -5.59 2.51
C THR A 131 27.09 -4.78 3.54
N ALA A 132 26.72 -3.54 3.22
CA ALA A 132 26.00 -2.63 4.12
C ALA A 132 24.53 -2.42 3.73
N LEU A 133 24.14 -2.77 2.50
CA LEU A 133 22.84 -2.41 1.94
C LEU A 133 22.34 -3.47 0.96
N ASP A 134 21.10 -3.90 1.18
CA ASP A 134 20.31 -4.68 0.25
C ASP A 134 18.84 -4.26 0.27
N VAL A 135 18.00 -4.93 -0.51
CA VAL A 135 16.55 -4.68 -0.55
C VAL A 135 15.85 -4.98 0.79
N GLY A 136 16.46 -5.82 1.64
CA GLY A 136 16.01 -6.12 3.00
C GLY A 136 15.98 -4.88 3.89
N SER A 137 16.85 -3.90 3.63
CA SER A 137 16.84 -2.58 4.30
C SER A 137 15.55 -1.78 4.10
N MET A 138 14.74 -2.11 3.09
CA MET A 138 13.42 -1.53 2.85
C MET A 138 12.27 -2.32 3.48
N GLY A 139 12.59 -3.41 4.20
CA GLY A 139 11.64 -4.33 4.81
C GLY A 139 11.16 -5.44 3.85
N VAL A 140 11.90 -5.70 2.77
CA VAL A 140 11.58 -6.79 1.81
C VAL A 140 12.22 -8.08 2.30
N ALA A 141 11.41 -9.06 2.70
CA ALA A 141 11.95 -10.38 3.04
C ALA A 141 12.22 -11.23 1.78
N GLU A 142 12.94 -12.33 1.95
CA GLU A 142 13.20 -13.29 0.89
C GLU A 142 11.89 -13.82 0.27
N GLY A 143 11.85 -13.94 -1.06
CA GLY A 143 10.68 -14.40 -1.81
C GLY A 143 9.50 -13.44 -1.89
N TRP A 144 9.50 -12.32 -1.15
CA TRP A 144 8.35 -11.40 -1.11
C TRP A 144 8.05 -10.74 -2.45
N LEU A 145 9.07 -10.47 -3.28
CA LEU A 145 8.85 -9.93 -4.64
C LEU A 145 8.32 -10.96 -5.63
N ASP A 146 8.24 -12.23 -5.24
CA ASP A 146 7.71 -13.33 -6.05
C ASP A 146 6.31 -13.75 -5.59
N GLU A 147 5.75 -13.07 -4.58
CA GLU A 147 4.36 -13.21 -4.17
C GLU A 147 3.38 -12.87 -5.32
N PRO A 148 2.18 -13.47 -5.36
CA PRO A 148 1.18 -13.19 -6.40
C PRO A 148 0.77 -11.71 -6.52
N LEU A 149 1.03 -10.91 -5.49
CA LEU A 149 0.83 -9.45 -5.51
C LEU A 149 1.70 -8.76 -6.59
N TRP A 150 2.92 -9.25 -6.80
CA TRP A 150 3.96 -8.62 -7.62
C TRP A 150 4.19 -9.33 -8.97
N ARG A 151 3.40 -10.36 -9.26
CA ARG A 151 3.45 -11.04 -10.55
C ARG A 151 2.57 -10.29 -11.56
N PRO A 152 3.02 -10.15 -12.82
CA PRO A 152 2.20 -9.58 -13.88
C PRO A 152 0.88 -10.33 -13.98
N ARG A 153 -0.21 -9.60 -14.19
CA ARG A 153 -1.49 -10.24 -14.51
C ARG A 153 -1.34 -10.92 -15.85
N VAL A 154 -1.42 -12.24 -15.87
CA VAL A 154 -1.59 -12.97 -17.13
C VAL A 154 -2.97 -12.59 -17.66
N SER A 155 -3.01 -11.81 -18.73
CA SER A 155 -4.25 -11.52 -19.46
C SER A 155 -4.81 -12.85 -19.97
N LYS A 156 -6.02 -13.21 -19.51
CA LYS A 156 -6.83 -14.21 -20.19
C LYS A 156 -7.42 -13.61 -21.46
#